data_AF-A0A350D167-F1
#
_entry.id   AF-A0A350D167-F1
#
_cell.length_a   1.000
_cell.length_b   1.000
_cell.length_c   1.000
_cell.angle_alpha   90.00
_cell.angle_beta   90.00
_cell.angle_gamma   90.00
#
_symmetry.space_group_name_H-M   'P 1'
#
loop_
_entity.id
_entity.type
_entity.pdbx_description
1 polymer ?
#
loop_
_entity_poly.entity_id
_entity_poly.type
_entity_poly.pdbx_seq_one_letter_code
_entity_poly.pdbx_strand_id
1 'polypeptide(L)' 'MRLKVLLKAHKIPIFYRNIIMSLIKEALSTYDEKYLNQLYYDEKTKKPKPFTFSLVFP' A
#
# COMPACT_ATOMS: atom_id res chain seq x y z
N MET A 1 0.69 -8.12 13.27
CA MET A 1 -0.68 -8.34 12.73
C MET A 1 -0.59 -8.73 11.27
N ARG A 2 -1.40 -9.69 10.80
CA ARG A 2 -1.42 -10.12 9.39
C ARG A 2 -2.86 -10.04 8.87
N LEU A 3 -3.06 -9.41 7.72
CA LEU A 3 -4.35 -9.24 7.07
C LEU A 3 -4.36 -9.99 5.73
N LYS A 4 -5.48 -10.62 5.41
CA LYS A 4 -5.73 -11.21 4.09
C LYS A 4 -6.87 -10.44 3.43
N VAL A 5 -6.61 -9.89 2.25
CA VAL A 5 -7.59 -9.16 1.45
C VAL A 5 -7.80 -9.92 0.16
N LEU A 6 -9.07 -10.22 -0.17
CA LEU A 6 -9.45 -10.89 -1.41
C LEU A 6 -10.00 -9.83 -2.37
N LEU A 7 -9.38 -9.71 -3.54
CA LEU A 7 -9.78 -8.77 -4.59
C LEU A 7 -10.20 -9.56 -5.83
N LYS A 8 -11.32 -9.19 -6.44
CA LYS A 8 -11.78 -9.74 -7.72
C LYS A 8 -11.56 -8.70 -8.80
N ALA A 9 -10.82 -9.06 -9.84
CA ALA A 9 -10.58 -8.22 -11.00
C ALA A 9 -10.77 -9.04 -12.28
N HIS A 10 -11.24 -8.41 -13.34
CA HIS A 10 -11.40 -9.06 -14.64
C HIS A 10 -10.05 -9.36 -15.31
N LYS A 11 -9.06 -8.48 -15.11
CA LYS A 11 -7.68 -8.64 -15.58
C LYS A 11 -6.71 -8.09 -14.54
N ILE A 12 -5.54 -8.71 -14.41
CA ILE A 12 -4.45 -8.22 -13.58
C ILE A 12 -3.61 -7.23 -14.42
N PRO A 13 -3.49 -5.96 -14.02
CA PRO A 13 -2.66 -5.00 -14.74
C PRO A 13 -1.18 -5.34 -14.65
N ILE A 14 -0.39 -4.99 -15.67
CA ILE A 14 1.07 -5.19 -15.67
C ILE A 14 1.72 -4.48 -14.48
N PHE A 15 1.26 -3.27 -14.14
CA PHE A 15 1.75 -2.47 -13.01
C PHE A 15 1.03 -2.76 -11.69
N TYR A 16 0.53 -3.99 -11.49
CA TYR A 16 -0.25 -4.39 -10.30
C TYR A 16 0.40 -3.95 -8.97
N ARG A 17 1.72 -4.04 -8.85
CA ARG A 17 2.42 -3.73 -7.60
C ARG A 17 2.32 -2.25 -7.24
N ASN A 18 2.40 -1.39 -8.25
CA ASN A 18 2.26 0.06 -8.08
C ASN A 18 0.82 0.41 -7.75
N ILE A 19 -0.14 -0.24 -8.41
CA ILE A 19 -1.57 -0.04 -8.14
C ILE A 19 -1.91 -0.41 -6.69
N ILE A 20 -1.44 -1.56 -6.20
CA ILE A 20 -1.67 -1.98 -4.81
C ILE A 20 -0.99 -1.02 -3.83
N MET A 21 0.23 -0.54 -4.14
CA MET A 21 0.87 0.49 -3.33
C MET A 21 0.04 1.78 -3.28
N SER A 22 -0.50 2.23 -4.41
CA SER A 22 -1.37 3.41 -4.47
C SER A 22 -2.65 3.19 -3.67
N LEU A 23 -3.27 2.01 -3.76
CA LEU A 23 -4.45 1.66 -2.98
C LEU A 23 -4.18 1.71 -1.47
N ILE A 24 -3.03 1.22 -1.02
CA ILE A 24 -2.63 1.32 0.39
C ILE A 24 -2.45 2.79 0.80
N LYS A 25 -1.77 3.59 -0.03
CA LYS A 25 -1.56 5.02 0.25
C LYS A 25 -2.87 5.80 0.29
N GLU A 26 -3.78 5.52 -0.62
CA GLU A 26 -5.09 6.16 -0.67
C GLU A 26 -5.89 5.83 0.59
N ALA A 27 -5.96 4.55 0.97
CA ALA A 27 -6.63 4.14 2.21
C ALA A 27 -6.03 4.80 3.46
N LEU A 28 -4.69 4.92 3.53
CA LEU A 28 -4.01 5.65 4.61
C LEU A 28 -4.36 7.14 4.57
N SER A 29 -4.36 7.77 3.39
CA SER A 29 -4.71 9.18 3.22
C SER A 29 -6.13 9.49 3.65
N THR A 30 -7.08 8.60 3.32
CA THR A 30 -8.49 8.76 3.67
C THR A 30 -8.71 8.69 5.18
N TYR A 31 -7.90 7.91 5.90
CA TYR A 31 -8.02 7.75 7.34
C TYR A 31 -7.19 8.78 8.13
N ASP A 32 -5.92 8.95 7.79
CA ASP A 32 -4.98 9.87 8.44
C ASP A 32 -3.88 10.34 7.47
N GLU A 33 -4.09 11.51 6.89
CA GLU A 33 -3.15 12.16 5.97
C GLU A 33 -1.82 12.52 6.66
N LYS A 34 -1.86 12.91 7.94
CA LYS A 34 -0.64 13.25 8.69
C LYS A 34 0.25 12.03 8.85
N TYR A 35 -0.34 10.87 9.14
CA TYR A 35 0.38 9.61 9.22
C TYR A 35 0.98 9.19 7.87
N LEU A 36 0.23 9.35 6.76
CA LEU A 36 0.76 9.10 5.41
C LEU A 36 2.03 9.95 5.15
N ASN A 37 1.97 11.24 5.46
CA ASN A 37 3.08 12.17 5.29
C ASN A 37 4.30 11.77 6.11
N GLN A 38 4.09 11.38 7.37
CA GLN A 38 5.13 10.87 8.25
C GLN A 38 5.72 9.53 7.80
N LEU A 39 5.00 8.74 6.99
CA LEU A 39 5.45 7.41 6.56
C LEU A 39 6.15 7.43 5.20
N TYR A 40 5.77 8.35 4.30
CA TYR A 40 6.23 8.37 2.92
C TYR A 40 6.97 9.63 2.47
N TYR A 41 6.71 10.79 3.07
CA TYR A 41 7.14 12.09 2.52
C TYR A 41 8.05 12.91 3.43
N ASP A 42 8.15 12.59 4.72
CA ASP A 42 9.12 13.24 5.62
C ASP A 42 10.56 12.84 5.23
N GLU A 43 11.46 13.80 5.03
CA GLU A 43 12.85 13.57 4.58
C GLU A 43 13.66 12.63 5.49
N LYS A 44 13.25 12.49 6.76
CA LYS A 44 13.82 11.53 7.72
C LYS A 44 13.36 10.08 7.49
N THR A 45 12.48 9.83 6.50
CA THR A 45 11.78 8.55 6.25
C THR A 45 12.33 7.73 5.08
N LYS A 46 13.60 7.92 4.72
CA LYS A 46 14.38 6.89 3.98
C LYS A 46 14.46 5.54 4.73
N LYS A 47 13.83 5.44 5.91
CA LYS A 47 13.65 4.25 6.71
C LYS A 47 12.76 3.21 6.00
N PRO A 48 13.01 1.92 6.25
CA PRO A 48 12.09 0.84 5.89
C PRO A 48 10.71 1.09 6.50
N LYS A 49 9.67 0.72 5.77
CA LYS A 49 8.29 0.90 6.22
C LYS A 49 7.97 -0.25 7.19
N PRO A 50 7.28 -0.02 8.31
CA PRO A 50 7.03 -1.04 9.33
C PRO A 50 5.90 -2.02 8.93
N PHE A 51 5.77 -2.29 7.62
CA PHE A 51 4.83 -3.25 7.08
C PHE A 51 5.34 -3.81 5.77
N THR A 52 4.79 -4.96 5.38
CA THR A 52 5.03 -5.57 4.07
C THR A 52 3.72 -6.12 3.52
N PHE A 53 3.66 -6.32 2.21
CA PHE A 53 2.55 -6.99 1.56
C PHE A 53 3.06 -7.93 0.47
N SER A 54 2.26 -8.96 0.20
CA SER A 54 2.51 -9.96 -0.83
C SER A 54 1.27 -10.11 -1.68
N LEU A 55 1.44 -10.34 -2.97
CA LEU A 55 0.35 -10.63 -3.88
C LEU A 55 0.43 -12.09 -4.28
N VAL A 56 -0.72 -12.76 -4.23
CA VAL A 56 -0.89 -14.13 -4.69
C VAL A 56 -1.93 -14.08 -5.78
N PHE A 57 -1.53 -14.53 -6.98
CA PHE A 57 -2.42 -14.66 -8.11
C PHE A 57 -2.94 -16.10 -8.17
N PRO A 58 -4.22 -16.30 -8.54
CA PRO A 58 -4.74 -17.63 -8.86
C PRO A 58 -4.08 -18.20 -10.12
#